data_AF-A0AAW9FVN4-F1
#
_entry.id   AF-A0AAW9FVN4-F1
#
_cell.length_a   1.000
_cell.length_b   1.000
_cell.length_c   1.000
_cell.angle_alpha   90.00
_cell.angle_beta   90.00
_cell.angle_gamma   90.00
#
_symmetry.space_group_name_H-M   'P 1'
#
loop_
_entity.id
_entity.type
_entity.pdbx_description
1 polymer ?
#
loop_
_entity_poly.entity_id
_entity_poly.type
_entity_poly.pdbx_seq_one_letter_code
_entity_poly.pdbx_strand_id
1 'polypeptide(L)'
;MSKSNNKIELSEEEAVKIIVDLDQIVVSLDKIKSHFAEDSDFQKHDKTLSDYIINEKVNQTLAQIRGLISSKFSLSVGEDDMDDLERACSTNRYWTPENNEMDTVSVNPENWHETNLPVLSSSIVNEFDFFHQLFSKKEQNMYAFALILDDDCLTAYSAVSTTESLKKIHKNKEWDAPEWCLCVSQGAVKEGVDTFTRLLLDRYRKDIVPLFQQGFDYASERQKNLQLFTDALRIAKQELVKKYGNLVEEMAFYISIPGEPIVEKNTALAINSEGNTKVKELLDSLYI
;
A
#
# COMPACT_ATOMS: atom_id res chain seq x y z
N MET A 1 40.91 6.37 1.17
CA MET A 1 41.83 5.23 1.08
C MET A 1 43.18 5.56 1.71
N SER A 2 43.40 5.08 2.93
CA SER A 2 44.73 5.06 3.53
C SER A 2 45.67 4.21 2.67
N LYS A 3 46.87 4.72 2.39
CA LYS A 3 47.84 4.10 1.45
C LYS A 3 48.37 2.72 1.89
N SER A 4 47.91 2.17 3.01
CA SER A 4 48.39 0.90 3.58
C SER A 4 47.62 -0.35 3.12
N ASN A 5 46.38 -0.23 2.60
CA ASN A 5 45.56 -1.37 2.19
C ASN A 5 45.24 -1.35 0.68
N ASN A 6 46.23 -1.67 -0.15
CA ASN A 6 46.06 -1.69 -1.62
C ASN A 6 45.51 -3.01 -2.18
N LYS A 7 45.21 -3.99 -1.34
CA LYS A 7 44.73 -5.32 -1.75
C LYS A 7 43.69 -5.85 -0.77
N ILE A 8 42.69 -6.55 -1.31
CA ILE A 8 41.78 -7.41 -0.57
C ILE A 8 42.13 -8.86 -0.91
N GLU A 9 41.97 -9.77 0.05
CA GLU A 9 42.24 -11.20 -0.13
C GLU A 9 40.94 -11.98 0.08
N LEU A 10 40.66 -12.91 -0.84
CA LEU A 10 39.57 -13.88 -0.77
C LEU A 10 40.17 -15.28 -0.70
N SER A 11 39.59 -16.17 0.10
CA SER A 11 39.94 -17.59 0.00
C SER A 11 39.43 -18.17 -1.32
N GLU A 12 39.98 -19.31 -1.72
CA GLU A 12 39.51 -20.02 -2.92
C GLU A 12 38.02 -20.39 -2.78
N GLU A 13 37.60 -20.86 -1.60
CA GLU A 13 36.20 -21.22 -1.31
C GLU A 13 35.28 -20.00 -1.42
N GLU A 14 35.71 -18.84 -0.89
CA GLU A 14 34.96 -17.58 -0.99
C GLU A 14 34.82 -17.14 -2.45
N ALA A 15 35.91 -17.19 -3.22
CA ALA A 15 35.91 -16.82 -4.63
C ALA A 15 35.04 -17.75 -5.49
N VAL A 16 35.16 -19.06 -5.29
CA VAL A 16 34.35 -20.06 -5.99
C VAL A 16 32.87 -19.88 -5.67
N LYS A 17 32.52 -19.68 -4.39
CA LYS A 17 31.13 -19.43 -4.00
C LYS A 17 30.55 -18.20 -4.71
N ILE A 18 31.28 -17.08 -4.73
CA ILE A 18 30.85 -15.85 -5.42
C ILE A 18 30.61 -16.14 -6.90
N ILE A 19 31.52 -16.85 -7.58
CA ILE A 19 31.38 -17.14 -9.01
C ILE A 19 30.19 -18.06 -9.28
N VAL A 20 29.97 -19.11 -8.49
CA VAL A 20 28.84 -20.02 -8.66
C VAL A 20 27.51 -19.27 -8.49
N ASP A 21 27.41 -18.46 -7.44
CA ASP A 21 26.20 -17.68 -7.15
C ASP A 21 25.92 -16.64 -8.27
N LEU A 22 26.96 -15.98 -8.80
CA LEU A 22 26.84 -15.04 -9.91
C LEU A 22 26.49 -15.74 -11.23
N ASP A 23 27.09 -16.90 -11.52
CA ASP A 23 26.84 -17.65 -12.75
C ASP A 23 25.37 -18.08 -12.85
N GLN A 24 24.80 -18.62 -11.76
CA GLN A 24 23.39 -18.96 -11.71
C GLN A 24 22.50 -17.76 -12.05
N ILE A 25 22.78 -16.58 -11.46
CA ILE A 25 22.00 -15.37 -11.70
C ILE A 25 22.13 -14.92 -13.16
N VAL A 26 23.36 -14.75 -13.65
CA VAL A 26 23.64 -14.22 -14.98
C VAL A 26 23.07 -15.13 -16.07
N VAL A 27 23.34 -16.45 -15.98
CA VAL A 27 22.91 -17.42 -16.98
C VAL A 27 21.38 -17.55 -16.99
N SER A 28 20.73 -17.49 -15.83
CA SER A 28 19.27 -17.57 -15.77
C SER A 28 18.60 -16.33 -16.33
N LEU A 29 19.12 -15.13 -16.03
CA LEU A 29 18.61 -13.88 -16.62
C LEU A 29 18.77 -13.86 -18.14
N ASP A 30 19.90 -14.37 -18.66
CA ASP A 30 20.13 -14.48 -20.11
C ASP A 30 19.16 -15.48 -20.78
N LYS A 31 18.89 -16.62 -20.12
CA LYS A 31 17.91 -17.61 -20.59
C LYS A 31 16.48 -17.07 -20.59
N ILE A 32 16.08 -16.36 -19.52
CA ILE A 32 14.77 -15.71 -19.46
C ILE A 32 14.64 -14.71 -20.61
N LYS A 33 15.61 -13.81 -20.75
CA LYS A 33 15.63 -12.83 -21.85
C LYS A 33 15.56 -13.51 -23.22
N SER A 34 16.35 -14.56 -23.45
CA SER A 34 16.39 -15.30 -24.72
C SER A 34 15.07 -16.03 -25.01
N HIS A 35 14.41 -16.57 -23.99
CA HIS A 35 13.11 -17.24 -24.14
C HIS A 35 12.02 -16.29 -24.64
N PHE A 36 12.07 -15.02 -24.22
CA PHE A 36 11.10 -13.98 -24.59
C PHE A 36 11.60 -13.04 -25.71
N ALA A 37 12.71 -13.35 -26.39
CA ALA A 37 13.33 -12.43 -27.35
C ALA A 37 12.45 -12.08 -28.56
N GLU A 38 11.53 -12.98 -28.95
CA GLU A 38 10.57 -12.79 -30.05
C GLU A 38 9.11 -12.73 -29.56
N ASP A 39 8.89 -12.74 -28.24
CA ASP A 39 7.55 -12.72 -27.64
C ASP A 39 7.05 -11.28 -27.45
N SER A 40 5.81 -11.00 -27.85
CA SER A 40 5.16 -9.70 -27.65
C SER A 40 4.46 -9.55 -26.29
N ASP A 41 4.38 -10.62 -25.50
CA ASP A 41 3.73 -10.63 -24.18
C ASP A 41 4.71 -10.19 -23.07
N PHE A 42 4.88 -8.87 -22.97
CA PHE A 42 5.73 -8.24 -21.94
C PHE A 42 5.27 -8.53 -20.51
N GLN A 43 3.96 -8.75 -20.27
CA GLN A 43 3.46 -9.04 -18.92
C GLN A 43 3.94 -10.41 -18.44
N LYS A 44 3.98 -11.38 -19.35
CA LYS A 44 4.48 -12.72 -19.04
C LYS A 44 6.00 -12.72 -18.83
N HIS A 45 6.75 -11.93 -19.59
CA HIS A 45 8.18 -11.70 -19.35
C HIS A 45 8.41 -11.12 -17.96
N ASP A 46 7.75 -10.01 -17.62
CA ASP A 46 7.98 -9.28 -16.36
C ASP A 46 7.59 -10.10 -15.13
N LYS A 47 6.49 -10.87 -15.24
CA LYS A 47 6.11 -11.83 -14.21
C LYS A 47 7.15 -12.93 -14.05
N THR A 48 7.61 -13.53 -15.14
CA THR A 48 8.62 -14.62 -15.08
C THR A 48 9.93 -14.13 -14.47
N LEU A 49 10.37 -12.91 -14.83
CA LEU A 49 11.54 -12.27 -14.27
C LEU A 49 11.38 -11.97 -12.77
N SER A 50 10.23 -11.41 -12.38
CA SER A 50 9.92 -11.10 -10.98
C SER A 50 9.85 -12.37 -10.12
N ASP A 51 9.16 -13.41 -10.61
CA ASP A 51 9.04 -14.70 -9.95
C ASP A 51 10.41 -15.36 -9.77
N TYR A 52 11.30 -15.30 -10.77
CA TYR A 52 12.67 -15.79 -10.63
C TYR A 52 13.45 -15.05 -9.53
N ILE A 53 13.42 -13.71 -9.55
CA ILE A 53 14.13 -12.88 -8.55
C ILE A 53 13.65 -13.20 -7.13
N ILE A 54 12.34 -13.39 -6.94
CA ILE A 54 11.72 -13.67 -5.64
C ILE A 54 11.99 -15.11 -5.20
N ASN A 55 11.65 -16.10 -6.04
CA ASN A 55 11.67 -17.52 -5.67
C ASN A 55 13.08 -18.05 -5.50
N GLU A 56 14.01 -17.64 -6.37
CA GLU A 56 15.43 -18.02 -6.28
C GLU A 56 16.22 -17.10 -5.34
N LYS A 57 15.54 -16.18 -4.64
CA LYS A 57 16.11 -15.29 -3.62
C LYS A 57 17.32 -14.49 -4.13
N VAL A 58 17.29 -14.08 -5.39
CA VAL A 58 18.39 -13.40 -6.09
C VAL A 58 18.90 -12.19 -5.29
N ASN A 59 17.99 -11.39 -4.73
CA ASN A 59 18.35 -10.23 -3.91
C ASN A 59 19.13 -10.61 -2.64
N GLN A 60 18.77 -11.73 -2.00
CA GLN A 60 19.48 -12.22 -0.81
C GLN A 60 20.87 -12.71 -1.19
N THR A 61 21.00 -13.45 -2.30
CA THR A 61 22.27 -13.93 -2.82
C THR A 61 23.22 -12.77 -3.17
N LEU A 62 22.73 -11.73 -3.86
CA LEU A 62 23.52 -10.53 -4.17
C LEU A 62 23.93 -9.76 -2.90
N ALA A 63 23.04 -9.67 -1.90
CA ALA A 63 23.38 -9.07 -0.61
C ALA A 63 24.46 -9.86 0.15
N GLN A 64 24.41 -11.18 0.10
CA GLN A 64 25.43 -12.05 0.70
C GLN A 64 26.79 -11.91 -0.01
N ILE A 65 26.81 -11.89 -1.34
CA ILE A 65 28.03 -11.63 -2.12
C ILE A 65 28.60 -10.27 -1.75
N ARG A 66 27.76 -9.22 -1.73
CA ARG A 66 28.18 -7.87 -1.33
C ARG A 66 28.76 -7.87 0.08
N GLY A 67 28.09 -8.47 1.05
CA GLY A 67 28.56 -8.55 2.43
C GLY A 67 29.89 -9.29 2.56
N LEU A 68 30.06 -10.40 1.86
CA LEU A 68 31.30 -11.18 1.84
C LEU A 68 32.47 -10.34 1.31
N ILE A 69 32.28 -9.67 0.16
CA ILE A 69 33.31 -8.82 -0.44
C ILE A 69 33.61 -7.61 0.46
N SER A 70 32.57 -6.93 0.94
CA SER A 70 32.70 -5.75 1.81
C SER A 70 33.41 -6.06 3.13
N SER A 71 33.26 -7.28 3.67
CA SER A 71 33.97 -7.70 4.88
C SER A 71 35.50 -7.71 4.75
N LYS A 72 36.02 -7.71 3.52
CA LYS A 72 37.47 -7.64 3.25
C LYS A 72 37.99 -6.21 3.18
N PHE A 73 37.12 -5.21 3.27
CA PHE A 73 37.48 -3.80 3.32
C PHE A 73 37.57 -3.32 4.77
N SER A 74 38.41 -2.30 4.99
CA SER A 74 38.39 -1.56 6.25
C SER A 74 37.15 -0.68 6.30
N LEU A 75 36.31 -0.86 7.32
CA LEU A 75 35.16 0.01 7.61
C LEU A 75 35.55 1.17 8.56
N SER A 76 36.83 1.54 8.55
CA SER A 76 37.33 2.69 9.31
C SER A 76 36.78 3.96 8.69
N VAL A 77 36.00 4.70 9.49
CA VAL A 77 35.38 5.95 9.09
C VAL A 77 36.43 7.07 9.01
N GLY A 78 36.40 7.85 7.92
CA GLY A 78 37.27 9.01 7.71
C GLY A 78 36.78 10.27 8.41
N GLU A 79 37.46 11.40 8.16
CA GLU A 79 37.04 12.72 8.69
C GLU A 79 35.68 13.20 8.13
N ASP A 80 35.23 12.62 7.02
CA ASP A 80 33.96 12.90 6.34
C ASP A 80 32.79 12.02 6.81
N ASP A 81 32.96 11.32 7.93
CA ASP A 81 31.99 10.36 8.50
C ASP A 81 31.59 9.24 7.52
N MET A 82 32.47 8.91 6.56
CA MET A 82 32.26 7.82 5.60
C MET A 82 33.44 6.84 5.57
N ASP A 83 33.13 5.56 5.40
CA ASP A 83 34.13 4.55 5.07
C ASP A 83 34.52 4.58 3.57
N ASP A 84 35.54 3.79 3.18
CA ASP A 84 36.03 3.78 1.80
C ASP A 84 35.01 3.21 0.78
N LEU A 85 34.13 2.30 1.21
CA LEU A 85 33.08 1.73 0.35
C LEU A 85 31.90 2.68 0.20
N GLU A 86 31.46 3.33 1.27
CA GLU A 86 30.43 4.37 1.27
C GLU A 86 30.83 5.51 0.34
N ARG A 87 32.08 5.98 0.47
CA ARG A 87 32.62 7.03 -0.39
C ARG A 87 32.63 6.61 -1.87
N ALA A 88 33.02 5.37 -2.18
CA ALA A 88 33.01 4.87 -3.56
C ALA A 88 31.58 4.72 -4.12
N CYS A 89 30.63 4.28 -3.28
CA CYS A 89 29.25 4.04 -3.63
C CYS A 89 28.37 5.30 -3.63
N SER A 90 28.88 6.44 -3.14
CA SER A 90 28.18 7.74 -3.13
C SER A 90 27.80 8.25 -4.52
N THR A 91 28.50 7.81 -5.57
CA THR A 91 28.25 8.21 -6.96
C THR A 91 27.28 7.27 -7.70
N ASN A 92 26.86 6.17 -7.07
CA ASN A 92 25.94 5.22 -7.68
C ASN A 92 24.56 5.86 -7.85
N ARG A 93 23.94 5.62 -9.01
CA ARG A 93 22.52 5.92 -9.22
C ARG A 93 21.70 4.74 -8.72
N TYR A 94 21.10 4.89 -7.55
CA TYR A 94 20.11 3.93 -7.07
C TYR A 94 18.79 4.16 -7.78
N TRP A 95 18.08 3.08 -8.07
CA TRP A 95 16.69 3.19 -8.47
C TRP A 95 15.91 3.85 -7.32
N THR A 96 15.20 4.92 -7.65
CA THR A 96 14.17 5.51 -6.81
C THR A 96 12.85 5.36 -7.56
N PRO A 97 11.71 5.26 -6.86
CA PRO A 97 10.42 5.41 -7.53
C PRO A 97 10.43 6.70 -8.36
N GLU A 98 9.80 6.70 -9.54
CA GLU A 98 9.65 7.92 -10.33
C GLU A 98 9.01 8.99 -9.44
N ASN A 99 9.78 10.05 -9.16
CA ASN A 99 9.22 11.27 -8.62
C ASN A 99 8.33 11.85 -9.72
N ASN A 100 7.04 11.55 -9.69
CA ASN A 100 6.06 12.51 -10.15
C ASN A 100 6.18 13.69 -9.19
N GLU A 101 7.06 14.64 -9.51
CA GLU A 101 7.07 15.98 -8.93
C GLU A 101 5.72 16.62 -9.25
N MET A 102 4.72 16.32 -8.41
CA MET A 102 3.65 17.27 -8.14
C MET A 102 4.21 18.23 -7.11
N ASP A 103 4.28 19.50 -7.50
CA ASP A 103 4.69 20.64 -6.69
C ASP A 103 4.36 20.45 -5.21
N THR A 104 5.40 20.29 -4.40
CA THR A 104 5.28 20.30 -2.94
C THR A 104 4.92 21.72 -2.52
N VAL A 105 3.63 21.99 -2.40
CA VAL A 105 3.16 23.03 -1.49
C VAL A 105 3.64 22.60 -0.11
N SER A 106 4.51 23.42 0.50
CA SER A 106 4.91 23.28 1.90
C SER A 106 3.66 23.38 2.79
N VAL A 107 2.99 22.26 3.03
CA VAL A 107 1.88 22.18 3.97
C VAL A 107 2.48 21.99 5.36
N ASN A 108 2.20 22.94 6.24
CA ASN A 108 2.46 22.82 7.67
C ASN A 108 1.97 21.43 8.16
N PRO A 109 2.80 20.59 8.80
CA PRO A 109 2.43 19.23 9.21
C PRO A 109 1.12 19.14 10.00
N GLU A 110 0.73 20.22 10.69
CA GLU A 110 -0.50 20.28 11.48
C GLU A 110 -1.79 20.31 10.63
N ASN A 111 -1.75 20.80 9.40
CA ASN A 111 -2.94 20.99 8.56
C ASN A 111 -3.04 19.97 7.41
N TRP A 112 -2.19 18.94 7.42
CA TRP A 112 -2.13 17.97 6.32
C TRP A 112 -3.46 17.24 6.12
N HIS A 113 -4.09 16.76 7.20
CA HIS A 113 -5.37 16.04 7.11
C HIS A 113 -6.48 16.93 6.55
N GLU A 114 -6.58 18.18 7.01
CA GLU A 114 -7.59 19.13 6.51
C GLU A 114 -7.40 19.44 5.03
N THR A 115 -6.15 19.65 4.61
CA THR A 115 -5.81 19.95 3.21
C THR A 115 -6.11 18.78 2.28
N ASN A 116 -5.96 17.55 2.78
CA ASN A 116 -6.11 16.32 2.00
C ASN A 116 -7.47 15.64 2.13
N LEU A 117 -8.34 16.11 3.04
CA LEU A 117 -9.70 15.62 3.20
C LEU A 117 -10.51 15.65 1.89
N PRO A 118 -10.52 16.75 1.09
CA PRO A 118 -11.24 16.75 -0.18
C PRO A 118 -10.68 15.76 -1.21
N VAL A 119 -9.36 15.54 -1.19
CA VAL A 119 -8.69 14.60 -2.11
C VAL A 119 -9.14 13.17 -1.81
N LEU A 120 -9.18 12.78 -0.54
CA LEU A 120 -9.66 11.46 -0.13
C LEU A 120 -11.16 11.29 -0.40
N SER A 121 -11.99 12.29 -0.09
CA SER A 121 -13.43 12.18 -0.35
C SER A 121 -13.73 12.01 -1.84
N SER A 122 -13.07 12.77 -2.72
CA SER A 122 -13.19 12.59 -4.17
C SER A 122 -12.70 11.22 -4.63
N SER A 123 -11.61 10.70 -4.03
CA SER A 123 -11.09 9.36 -4.34
C SER A 123 -12.10 8.25 -4.01
N ILE A 124 -12.80 8.38 -2.88
CA ILE A 124 -13.86 7.45 -2.46
C ILE A 124 -15.06 7.52 -3.42
N VAL A 125 -15.47 8.73 -3.85
CA VAL A 125 -16.55 8.90 -4.83
C VAL A 125 -16.20 8.22 -6.16
N ASN A 126 -14.97 8.38 -6.63
CA ASN A 126 -14.49 7.76 -7.87
C ASN A 126 -14.54 6.23 -7.79
N GLU A 127 -14.11 5.63 -6.67
CA GLU A 127 -14.18 4.18 -6.49
C GLU A 127 -15.62 3.67 -6.34
N PHE A 128 -16.46 4.39 -5.62
CA PHE A 128 -17.87 4.04 -5.53
C PHE A 128 -18.53 4.07 -6.91
N ASP A 129 -18.28 5.12 -7.71
CA ASP A 129 -18.81 5.25 -9.07
C ASP A 129 -18.38 4.07 -9.94
N PHE A 130 -17.13 3.64 -9.83
CA PHE A 130 -16.62 2.46 -10.53
C PHE A 130 -17.41 1.20 -10.14
N PHE A 131 -17.58 0.92 -8.86
CA PHE A 131 -18.38 -0.22 -8.41
C PHE A 131 -19.84 -0.13 -8.83
N HIS A 132 -20.46 1.04 -8.66
CA HIS A 132 -21.84 1.26 -9.03
C HIS A 132 -22.07 0.98 -10.52
N GLN A 133 -21.19 1.45 -11.40
CA GLN A 133 -21.25 1.14 -12.84
C GLN A 133 -21.02 -0.34 -13.12
N LEU A 134 -20.04 -0.96 -12.45
CA LEU A 134 -19.71 -2.37 -12.61
C LEU A 134 -20.89 -3.28 -12.25
N PHE A 135 -21.57 -3.01 -11.14
CA PHE A 135 -22.67 -3.84 -10.64
C PHE A 135 -24.02 -3.49 -11.27
N SER A 136 -24.24 -2.22 -11.68
CA SER A 136 -25.41 -1.86 -12.48
C SER A 136 -25.44 -2.64 -13.80
N LYS A 137 -24.29 -2.80 -14.48
CA LYS A 137 -24.18 -3.61 -15.70
C LYS A 137 -24.49 -5.10 -15.49
N LYS A 138 -24.37 -5.58 -14.26
CA LYS A 138 -24.68 -6.97 -13.86
C LYS A 138 -26.07 -7.11 -13.24
N GLU A 139 -26.89 -6.05 -13.28
CA GLU A 139 -28.22 -6.00 -12.64
C GLU A 139 -28.16 -6.34 -11.14
N GLN A 140 -27.06 -5.97 -10.48
CA GLN A 140 -26.85 -6.17 -9.05
C GLN A 140 -26.91 -4.84 -8.30
N ASN A 141 -27.52 -4.90 -7.11
CA ASN A 141 -27.53 -3.78 -6.18
C ASN A 141 -26.51 -4.01 -5.07
N MET A 142 -25.71 -2.98 -4.78
CA MET A 142 -24.87 -2.92 -3.58
C MET A 142 -25.77 -2.66 -2.36
N TYR A 143 -25.46 -3.24 -1.21
CA TYR A 143 -26.15 -2.91 0.04
C TYR A 143 -25.23 -2.27 1.08
N ALA A 144 -23.91 -2.43 0.92
CA ALA A 144 -22.92 -1.84 1.78
C ALA A 144 -21.63 -1.54 1.03
N PHE A 145 -20.93 -0.50 1.50
CA PHE A 145 -19.61 -0.08 1.05
C PHE A 145 -18.73 0.14 2.28
N ALA A 146 -17.58 -0.51 2.33
CA ALA A 146 -16.65 -0.39 3.45
C ALA A 146 -15.27 0.02 2.96
N LEU A 147 -14.59 0.87 3.74
CA LEU A 147 -13.14 1.03 3.66
C LEU A 147 -12.52 0.11 4.71
N ILE A 148 -11.60 -0.74 4.28
CA ILE A 148 -10.86 -1.64 5.16
C ILE A 148 -9.48 -1.05 5.34
N LEU A 149 -9.14 -0.71 6.58
CA LEU A 149 -7.89 -0.10 6.98
C LEU A 149 -6.98 -1.12 7.67
N ASP A 150 -5.67 -0.90 7.61
CA ASP A 150 -4.73 -1.54 8.52
C ASP A 150 -4.82 -0.98 9.95
N ASP A 151 -4.15 -1.64 10.88
CA ASP A 151 -4.10 -1.27 12.28
C ASP A 151 -3.46 0.11 12.51
N ASP A 152 -2.58 0.55 11.61
CA ASP A 152 -1.96 1.88 11.64
C ASP A 152 -2.80 3.00 10.99
N CYS A 153 -3.91 2.66 10.32
CA CYS A 153 -4.70 3.60 9.50
C CYS A 153 -3.87 4.30 8.40
N LEU A 154 -2.90 3.61 7.80
CA LEU A 154 -2.03 4.10 6.74
C LEU A 154 -2.40 3.57 5.36
N THR A 155 -3.00 2.39 5.31
CA THR A 155 -3.46 1.78 4.07
C THR A 155 -4.95 1.54 4.12
N ALA A 156 -5.59 1.66 2.95
CA ALA A 156 -7.00 1.39 2.81
C ALA A 156 -7.29 0.73 1.46
N TYR A 157 -8.28 -0.17 1.47
CA TYR A 157 -8.92 -0.62 0.24
C TYR A 157 -10.44 -0.60 0.41
N SER A 158 -11.15 -0.36 -0.69
CA SER A 158 -12.61 -0.42 -0.69
C SER A 158 -13.09 -1.83 -0.99
N ALA A 159 -14.08 -2.29 -0.23
CA ALA A 159 -14.85 -3.47 -0.55
C ALA A 159 -16.35 -3.15 -0.54
N VAL A 160 -17.09 -3.88 -1.36
CA VAL A 160 -18.55 -3.79 -1.41
C VAL A 160 -19.17 -5.16 -1.26
N SER A 161 -20.42 -5.16 -0.82
CA SER A 161 -21.25 -6.35 -0.91
C SER A 161 -22.54 -6.07 -1.66
N THR A 162 -22.89 -7.01 -2.54
CA THR A 162 -24.10 -7.00 -3.35
C THR A 162 -25.14 -7.98 -2.83
N THR A 163 -26.40 -7.77 -3.19
CA THR A 163 -27.51 -8.68 -2.85
C THR A 163 -27.29 -10.12 -3.32
N GLU A 164 -26.53 -10.32 -4.41
CA GLU A 164 -26.15 -11.65 -4.87
C GLU A 164 -24.99 -12.23 -4.04
N SER A 165 -23.95 -11.44 -3.78
CA SER A 165 -22.80 -11.89 -2.97
C SER A 165 -23.24 -12.30 -1.56
N LEU A 166 -24.19 -11.59 -0.95
CA LEU A 166 -24.79 -11.93 0.34
C LEU A 166 -25.37 -13.36 0.36
N LYS A 167 -26.05 -13.76 -0.72
CA LYS A 167 -26.73 -15.06 -0.79
C LYS A 167 -25.80 -16.23 -1.08
N LYS A 168 -24.74 -15.99 -1.85
CA LYS A 168 -23.91 -17.05 -2.45
C LYS A 168 -22.50 -17.10 -1.89
N ILE A 169 -21.92 -15.95 -1.55
CA ILE A 169 -20.49 -15.80 -1.24
C ILE A 169 -20.31 -15.48 0.25
N HIS A 170 -20.98 -14.43 0.74
CA HIS A 170 -20.84 -13.92 2.11
C HIS A 170 -21.90 -14.49 3.07
N LYS A 171 -22.42 -15.69 2.79
CA LYS A 171 -23.47 -16.30 3.61
C LYS A 171 -22.94 -16.54 5.03
N ASN A 172 -23.62 -16.00 6.04
CA ASN A 172 -23.21 -15.93 7.45
C ASN A 172 -22.01 -14.99 7.74
N LYS A 173 -21.59 -14.19 6.76
CA LYS A 173 -20.51 -13.19 6.85
C LYS A 173 -20.97 -11.84 6.29
N GLU A 174 -22.26 -11.56 6.43
CA GLU A 174 -22.94 -10.43 5.79
C GLU A 174 -22.36 -9.08 6.21
N TRP A 175 -21.80 -8.99 7.41
CA TRP A 175 -21.23 -7.76 7.99
C TRP A 175 -19.74 -7.86 8.29
N ASP A 176 -19.07 -8.88 7.75
CA ASP A 176 -17.62 -9.08 7.86
C ASP A 176 -16.94 -8.53 6.60
N ALA A 177 -16.70 -7.21 6.56
CA ALA A 177 -16.16 -6.51 5.40
C ALA A 177 -14.82 -7.07 4.88
N PRO A 178 -13.86 -7.46 5.74
CA PRO A 178 -12.62 -8.11 5.30
C PRO A 178 -12.84 -9.40 4.48
N GLU A 179 -13.97 -10.08 4.67
CA GLU A 179 -14.33 -11.31 3.96
C GLU A 179 -15.06 -11.05 2.64
N TRP A 180 -15.31 -9.78 2.30
CA TRP A 180 -15.92 -9.42 1.03
C TRP A 180 -14.91 -9.51 -0.10
N CYS A 181 -15.19 -10.37 -1.09
CA CYS A 181 -14.26 -10.62 -2.19
C CYS A 181 -14.37 -9.63 -3.36
N LEU A 182 -15.15 -8.55 -3.22
CA LEU A 182 -15.42 -7.56 -4.27
C LEU A 182 -14.66 -6.26 -3.97
N CYS A 183 -13.40 -6.21 -4.39
CA CYS A 183 -12.48 -5.09 -4.19
C CYS A 183 -12.07 -4.44 -5.53
N VAL A 184 -11.55 -3.21 -5.47
CA VAL A 184 -10.95 -2.54 -6.64
C VAL A 184 -9.52 -3.05 -6.83
N SER A 185 -9.17 -3.47 -8.05
CA SER A 185 -7.77 -3.79 -8.37
C SER A 185 -6.94 -2.51 -8.47
N GLN A 186 -5.68 -2.56 -8.04
CA GLN A 186 -4.77 -1.42 -8.10
C GLN A 186 -4.75 -0.77 -9.49
N GLY A 187 -4.88 0.56 -9.53
CA GLY A 187 -4.87 1.34 -10.78
C GLY A 187 -6.13 1.22 -11.65
N ALA A 188 -7.16 0.46 -11.24
CA ALA A 188 -8.43 0.42 -11.98
C ALA A 188 -9.18 1.77 -11.95
N VAL A 189 -8.91 2.59 -10.93
CA VAL A 189 -9.45 3.94 -10.78
C VAL A 189 -8.28 4.91 -10.74
N LYS A 190 -8.19 5.81 -11.72
CA LYS A 190 -7.06 6.74 -11.90
C LYS A 190 -6.76 7.56 -10.64
N GLU A 191 -7.82 7.98 -9.95
CA GLU A 191 -7.78 8.77 -8.72
C GLU A 191 -8.62 8.05 -7.66
N GLY A 192 -8.25 6.81 -7.35
CA GLY A 192 -8.89 5.97 -6.33
C GLY A 192 -8.26 6.11 -4.95
N VAL A 193 -8.79 5.35 -3.98
CA VAL A 193 -8.30 5.26 -2.61
C VAL A 193 -6.87 4.72 -2.56
N ASP A 194 -6.48 3.88 -3.52
CA ASP A 194 -5.09 3.41 -3.67
C ASP A 194 -4.12 4.55 -4.02
N THR A 195 -4.55 5.53 -4.83
CA THR A 195 -3.78 6.73 -5.12
C THR A 195 -3.63 7.62 -3.89
N PHE A 196 -4.69 7.78 -3.09
CA PHE A 196 -4.58 8.49 -1.81
C PHE A 196 -3.69 7.75 -0.80
N THR A 197 -3.79 6.43 -0.73
CA THR A 197 -2.96 5.60 0.16
C THR A 197 -1.48 5.81 -0.12
N ARG A 198 -1.08 5.92 -1.40
CA ARG A 198 0.31 6.26 -1.78
C ARG A 198 0.73 7.62 -1.25
N LEU A 199 -0.14 8.63 -1.32
CA LEU A 199 0.11 9.97 -0.79
C LEU A 199 0.26 9.96 0.75
N LEU A 200 -0.61 9.24 1.47
CA LEU A 200 -0.53 9.09 2.92
C LEU A 200 0.75 8.36 3.36
N LEU A 201 1.12 7.29 2.66
CA LEU A 201 2.36 6.54 2.93
C LEU A 201 3.61 7.38 2.66
N ASP A 202 3.60 8.21 1.62
CA ASP A 202 4.72 9.13 1.33
C ASP A 202 4.91 10.15 2.46
N ARG A 203 3.81 10.77 2.92
CA ARG A 203 3.81 11.65 4.09
C ARG A 203 4.27 10.93 5.35
N TYR A 204 3.77 9.72 5.62
CA TYR A 204 4.20 8.93 6.78
C TYR A 204 5.72 8.73 6.77
N ARG A 205 6.29 8.34 5.63
CA ARG A 205 7.75 8.11 5.48
C ARG A 205 8.57 9.38 5.61
N LYS A 206 8.14 10.48 5.02
CA LYS A 206 8.90 11.74 4.97
C LYS A 206 8.77 12.55 6.25
N ASP A 207 7.57 12.60 6.82
CA ASP A 207 7.23 13.56 7.87
C ASP A 207 7.06 12.89 9.24
N ILE A 208 6.53 11.66 9.31
CA ILE A 208 6.21 10.99 10.58
C ILE A 208 7.36 10.10 11.06
N VAL A 209 7.94 9.27 10.18
CA VAL A 209 9.03 8.34 10.55
C VAL A 209 10.22 9.03 11.23
N PRO A 210 10.71 10.21 10.77
CA PRO A 210 11.81 10.90 11.45
C PRO A 210 11.50 11.34 12.89
N LEU A 211 10.22 11.51 13.23
CA LEU A 211 9.80 11.95 14.56
C LEU A 211 9.88 10.82 15.59
N PHE A 212 9.91 9.55 15.18
CA PHE A 212 10.04 8.43 16.12
C PHE A 212 11.33 8.49 16.94
N GLN A 213 12.42 8.99 16.36
CA GLN A 213 13.69 9.19 17.08
C GLN A 213 13.59 10.22 18.21
N GLN A 214 12.52 11.03 18.21
CA GLN A 214 12.24 12.07 19.18
C GLN A 214 11.15 11.66 20.19
N GLY A 215 10.74 10.40 20.20
CA GLY A 215 9.72 9.87 21.11
C GLY A 215 8.27 10.20 20.70
N PHE A 216 8.03 10.42 19.40
CA PHE A 216 6.70 10.68 18.87
C PHE A 216 5.70 9.56 19.18
N ASP A 217 4.53 9.92 19.69
CA ASP A 217 3.42 9.00 19.95
C ASP A 217 2.55 8.83 18.71
N TYR A 218 2.64 7.64 18.11
CA TYR A 218 1.87 7.32 16.92
C TYR A 218 0.36 7.23 17.17
N ALA A 219 -0.08 6.97 18.41
CA ALA A 219 -1.50 6.78 18.71
C ALA A 219 -2.34 8.03 18.34
N SER A 220 -1.79 9.23 18.57
CA SER A 220 -2.43 10.48 18.16
C SER A 220 -2.54 10.59 16.64
N GLU A 221 -1.50 10.18 15.91
CA GLU A 221 -1.49 10.24 14.44
C GLU A 221 -2.45 9.24 13.82
N ARG A 222 -2.49 8.01 14.36
CA ARG A 222 -3.48 6.98 14.02
C ARG A 222 -4.91 7.50 14.19
N GLN A 223 -5.20 8.20 15.29
CA GLN A 223 -6.52 8.78 15.53
C GLN A 223 -6.88 9.85 14.48
N LYS A 224 -5.93 10.72 14.12
CA LYS A 224 -6.16 11.71 13.05
C LYS A 224 -6.39 11.06 11.69
N ASN A 225 -5.64 9.99 11.37
CA ASN A 225 -5.85 9.24 10.14
C ASN A 225 -7.24 8.59 10.11
N LEU A 226 -7.66 7.92 11.20
CA LEU A 226 -9.00 7.34 11.29
C LEU A 226 -10.10 8.40 11.14
N GLN A 227 -9.93 9.56 11.77
CA GLN A 227 -10.87 10.68 11.65
C GLN A 227 -10.93 11.21 10.21
N LEU A 228 -9.78 11.36 9.54
CA LEU A 228 -9.71 11.75 8.13
C LEU A 228 -10.49 10.79 7.23
N PHE A 229 -10.28 9.47 7.36
CA PHE A 229 -11.05 8.48 6.61
C PHE A 229 -12.55 8.53 6.91
N THR A 230 -12.91 8.71 8.19
CA THR A 230 -14.32 8.79 8.62
C THR A 230 -15.01 10.02 8.01
N ASP A 231 -14.39 11.19 8.10
CA ASP A 231 -14.93 12.43 7.55
C ASP A 231 -15.00 12.39 6.02
N ALA A 232 -13.96 11.85 5.37
CA ALA A 232 -13.93 11.71 3.92
C ALA A 232 -15.04 10.79 3.41
N LEU A 233 -15.24 9.64 4.07
CA LEU A 233 -16.27 8.68 3.72
C LEU A 233 -17.68 9.25 3.96
N ARG A 234 -17.87 10.03 5.03
CA ARG A 234 -19.12 10.78 5.27
C ARG A 234 -19.40 11.80 4.17
N ILE A 235 -18.42 12.62 3.81
CA ILE A 235 -18.55 13.62 2.72
C ILE A 235 -18.88 12.91 1.41
N ALA A 236 -18.13 11.85 1.07
CA ALA A 236 -18.36 11.06 -0.12
C ALA A 236 -19.78 10.48 -0.15
N LYS A 237 -20.25 9.88 0.96
CA LYS A 237 -21.64 9.39 1.05
C LYS A 237 -22.65 10.51 0.79
N GLN A 238 -22.48 11.68 1.38
CA GLN A 238 -23.40 12.82 1.15
C GLN A 238 -23.43 13.25 -0.32
N GLU A 239 -22.29 13.26 -1.01
CA GLU A 239 -22.23 13.55 -2.45
C GLU A 239 -22.89 12.46 -3.29
N LEU A 240 -22.65 11.20 -2.94
CA LEU A 240 -23.23 10.04 -3.61
C LEU A 240 -24.75 9.98 -3.42
N VAL A 241 -25.28 10.36 -2.25
CA VAL A 241 -26.73 10.48 -2.01
C VAL A 241 -27.33 11.59 -2.87
N LYS A 242 -26.66 12.73 -3.03
CA LYS A 242 -27.13 13.78 -3.96
C LYS A 242 -27.18 13.28 -5.40
N LYS A 243 -26.26 12.39 -5.78
CA LYS A 243 -26.13 11.84 -7.15
C LYS A 243 -27.09 10.68 -7.44
N TYR A 244 -27.23 9.74 -6.50
CA TYR A 244 -27.92 8.46 -6.70
C TYR A 244 -29.19 8.31 -5.84
N GLY A 245 -29.48 9.27 -4.96
CA GLY A 245 -30.69 9.31 -4.14
C GLY A 245 -30.77 8.18 -3.11
N ASN A 246 -31.99 7.71 -2.87
CA ASN A 246 -32.31 6.72 -1.84
C ASN A 246 -31.52 5.41 -1.99
N LEU A 247 -31.10 5.07 -3.21
CA LEU A 247 -30.31 3.87 -3.46
C LEU A 247 -29.03 3.85 -2.62
N VAL A 248 -28.36 5.00 -2.48
CA VAL A 248 -27.15 5.13 -1.64
C VAL A 248 -27.50 5.44 -0.19
N GLU A 249 -28.57 6.22 0.04
CA GLU A 249 -29.00 6.60 1.39
C GLU A 249 -29.24 5.36 2.27
N GLU A 250 -29.90 4.34 1.70
CA GLU A 250 -30.27 3.09 2.36
C GLU A 250 -29.08 2.13 2.57
N MET A 251 -27.95 2.33 1.89
CA MET A 251 -26.75 1.48 2.08
C MET A 251 -26.03 1.81 3.39
N ALA A 252 -25.37 0.80 3.97
CA ALA A 252 -24.46 1.00 5.09
C ALA A 252 -23.06 1.38 4.58
N PHE A 253 -22.51 2.49 5.07
CA PHE A 253 -21.12 2.91 4.84
C PHE A 253 -20.35 2.88 6.15
N TYR A 254 -19.20 2.23 6.21
CA TYR A 254 -18.41 2.16 7.45
C TYR A 254 -16.94 1.89 7.18
N ILE A 255 -16.13 2.03 8.23
CA ILE A 255 -14.72 1.65 8.23
C ILE A 255 -14.57 0.37 9.03
N SER A 256 -13.83 -0.59 8.48
CA SER A 256 -13.44 -1.82 9.18
C SER A 256 -11.93 -1.81 9.40
N ILE A 257 -11.52 -2.08 10.64
CA ILE A 257 -10.15 -2.46 10.99
C ILE A 257 -10.27 -3.86 11.58
N PRO A 258 -9.68 -4.90 10.97
CA PRO A 258 -9.81 -6.27 11.44
C PRO A 258 -9.47 -6.40 12.93
N GLY A 259 -10.43 -6.89 13.73
CA GLY A 259 -10.28 -7.04 15.17
C GLY A 259 -10.71 -5.83 16.01
N GLU A 260 -11.17 -4.74 15.41
CA GLU A 260 -11.64 -3.53 16.12
C GLU A 260 -13.12 -3.22 15.83
N PRO A 261 -14.07 -4.02 16.34
CA PRO A 261 -15.50 -3.85 16.05
C PRO A 261 -16.06 -2.51 16.60
N ILE A 262 -15.38 -1.90 17.59
CA ILE A 262 -15.75 -0.57 18.09
C ILE A 262 -15.53 0.54 17.05
N VAL A 263 -14.54 0.39 16.16
CA VAL A 263 -14.30 1.30 15.04
C VAL A 263 -15.43 1.18 14.03
N GLU A 264 -15.85 -0.03 13.70
CA GLU A 264 -16.97 -0.29 12.79
C GLU A 264 -18.27 0.35 13.33
N LYS A 265 -18.58 0.13 14.61
CA LYS A 265 -19.73 0.74 15.27
C LYS A 265 -19.70 2.26 15.21
N ASN A 266 -18.60 2.87 15.62
CA ASN A 266 -18.50 4.32 15.75
C ASN A 266 -18.53 5.02 14.38
N THR A 267 -17.84 4.45 13.39
CA THR A 267 -17.79 5.03 12.04
C THR A 267 -19.11 4.83 11.30
N ALA A 268 -19.78 3.68 11.45
CA ALA A 268 -21.13 3.47 10.92
C ALA A 268 -22.12 4.52 11.47
N LEU A 269 -22.08 4.81 12.77
CA LEU A 269 -22.92 5.85 13.37
C LEU A 269 -22.55 7.27 12.90
N ALA A 270 -21.27 7.55 12.67
CA ALA A 270 -20.80 8.88 12.26
C ALA A 270 -21.06 9.20 10.78
N ILE A 271 -21.10 8.18 9.92
CA ILE A 271 -21.17 8.34 8.46
C ILE A 271 -22.60 8.32 7.93
N ASN A 272 -23.47 7.49 8.50
CA ASN A 272 -24.80 7.23 7.97
C ASN A 272 -25.88 8.08 8.67
N SER A 273 -27.02 8.22 8.00
CA SER A 273 -28.20 8.85 8.58
C SER A 273 -28.82 8.00 9.70
N GLU A 274 -29.42 8.69 10.66
CA GLU A 274 -30.17 8.05 11.75
C GLU A 274 -31.36 7.25 11.19
N GLY A 275 -31.58 6.06 11.72
CA GLY A 275 -32.69 5.19 11.29
C GLY A 275 -32.42 4.35 10.04
N ASN A 276 -31.21 4.42 9.46
CA ASN A 276 -30.83 3.53 8.37
C ASN A 276 -30.91 2.05 8.83
N THR A 277 -31.74 1.26 8.16
CA THR A 277 -32.01 -0.14 8.54
C THR A 277 -30.79 -1.04 8.36
N LYS A 278 -29.98 -0.81 7.32
CA LYS A 278 -28.74 -1.56 7.08
C LYS A 278 -27.67 -1.27 8.13
N VAL A 279 -27.60 -0.04 8.61
CA VAL A 279 -26.74 0.31 9.75
C VAL A 279 -27.21 -0.42 11.00
N LYS A 280 -28.53 -0.50 11.25
CA LYS A 280 -29.05 -1.27 12.39
C LYS A 280 -28.69 -2.76 12.30
N GLU A 281 -28.86 -3.37 11.13
CA GLU A 281 -28.45 -4.76 10.89
C GLU A 281 -26.95 -4.99 11.14
N LEU A 282 -26.10 -4.07 10.67
CA LEU A 282 -24.66 -4.08 10.96
C LEU A 282 -24.42 -4.01 12.46
N LEU A 283 -24.99 -3.02 13.16
CA LEU A 283 -24.78 -2.82 14.59
C LEU A 283 -25.26 -4.02 15.43
N ASP A 284 -26.37 -4.65 15.06
CA ASP A 284 -26.89 -5.84 15.75
C ASP A 284 -25.98 -7.08 15.54
N SER A 285 -25.15 -7.08 14.48
CA SER A 285 -24.18 -8.16 14.21
C SER A 285 -22.84 -7.98 14.94
N LEU A 286 -22.52 -6.74 15.33
CA LEU A 286 -21.33 -6.45 16.12
C LEU A 286 -21.61 -6.88 17.56
N TYR A 287 -21.05 -8.02 17.98
CA TYR A 287 -21.16 -8.55 19.35
C TYR A 287 -20.39 -7.68 20.36
N ILE A 288 -20.83 -6.43 20.57
CA ILE A 288 -20.22 -5.41 21.46
C ILE A 288 -21.19 -4.99 22.55
#